data_AF-A0A5R8YM69-F1
#
_entry.id   AF-A0A5R8YM69-F1
#
_cell.length_a   1.000
_cell.length_b   1.000
_cell.length_c   1.000
_cell.angle_alpha   90.00
_cell.angle_beta   90.00
_cell.angle_gamma   90.00
#
_symmetry.space_group_name_H-M   'P 1'
#
loop_
_entity.id
_entity.type
_entity.pdbx_description
1 polymer ?
#
loop_
_entity_poly.entity_id
_entity_poly.type
_entity_poly.pdbx_seq_one_letter_code
_entity_poly.pdbx_strand_id
1 'polypeptide(L)' 'MAELVERYVDLPLGLLDAAVIAIAECLGLREVATVDHRHFRIVRPRHVEALTLRARHPRG' A
#
# COMPACT_ATOMS: atom_id res chain seq x y z
N MET A 1 2.52 -14.29 -2.94
CA MET A 1 3.24 -13.31 -2.08
C MET A 1 4.49 -12.81 -2.78
N ALA A 2 5.39 -13.71 -3.22
CA ALA A 2 6.66 -13.34 -3.88
C ALA A 2 6.47 -12.45 -5.13
N GLU A 3 5.61 -12.82 -6.08
CA GLU A 3 5.40 -12.03 -7.32
C GLU A 3 4.87 -10.61 -7.09
N LEU A 4 4.15 -10.37 -5.98
CA LEU A 4 3.61 -9.05 -5.64
C LEU A 4 4.68 -8.15 -5.00
N VAL A 5 5.58 -8.73 -4.21
CA VAL A 5 6.72 -8.01 -3.63
C VAL A 5 7.74 -7.66 -4.71
N GLU A 6 8.00 -8.57 -5.66
CA GLU A 6 8.91 -8.32 -6.78
C GLU A 6 8.54 -7.08 -7.60
N ARG A 7 7.24 -6.83 -7.82
CA ARG A 7 6.79 -5.62 -8.56
C ARG A 7 7.14 -4.30 -7.85
N TYR A 8 7.31 -4.35 -6.53
CA TYR A 8 7.51 -3.18 -5.69
C TYR A 8 8.90 -3.13 -5.06
N VAL A 9 9.77 -4.10 -5.38
CA VAL A 9 11.12 -4.23 -4.81
C VAL A 9 12.06 -3.12 -5.24
N ASP A 10 11.84 -2.56 -6.44
CA ASP A 10 12.65 -1.47 -7.02
C ASP A 10 12.19 -0.07 -6.58
N LEU A 11 11.03 0.01 -5.91
CA LEU A 11 10.61 1.25 -5.26
C LEU A 11 11.30 1.34 -3.90
N PRO A 12 11.52 2.55 -3.36
CA PRO A 12 11.97 2.74 -1.99
C PRO A 12 10.83 2.43 -0.98
N LEU A 13 10.09 1.36 -1.20
CA LEU A 13 9.07 0.82 -0.31
C LEU A 13 9.76 -0.11 0.68
N GLY A 14 9.49 0.06 1.97
CA GLY A 14 9.86 -0.97 2.93
C GLY A 14 9.15 -2.28 2.59
N LEU A 15 9.75 -3.42 2.95
CA LEU A 15 9.14 -4.76 2.77
C LEU A 15 7.69 -4.82 3.27
N LEU A 16 7.41 -4.16 4.40
CA LEU A 16 6.08 -4.10 4.99
C LEU A 16 5.10 -3.29 4.13
N ASP A 17 5.51 -2.16 3.56
CA ASP A 17 4.65 -1.33 2.72
C ASP A 17 4.24 -2.09 1.45
N ALA A 18 5.20 -2.78 0.82
CA ALA A 18 4.94 -3.65 -0.32
C ALA A 18 3.95 -4.77 0.02
N ALA A 19 4.07 -5.39 1.20
CA ALA A 19 3.14 -6.43 1.66
C ALA A 19 1.71 -5.88 1.88
N VAL A 20 1.57 -4.68 2.45
CA VAL A 20 0.25 -4.04 2.64
C VAL A 20 -0.42 -3.78 1.29
N ILE A 21 0.33 -3.27 0.31
CA ILE A 21 -0.21 -3.01 -1.04
C ILE A 21 -0.62 -4.31 -1.72
N ALA A 22 0.21 -5.35 -1.63
CA ALA A 22 -0.09 -6.67 -2.15
C ALA A 22 -1.39 -7.25 -1.57
N ILE A 23 -1.61 -7.10 -0.27
CA ILE A 23 -2.84 -7.53 0.41
C ILE A 23 -4.03 -6.69 -0.06
N ALA A 24 -3.88 -5.36 -0.17
CA ALA A 24 -4.93 -4.49 -0.67
C ALA A 24 -5.36 -4.86 -2.10
N GLU A 25 -4.41 -5.20 -2.98
CA GLU A 25 -4.69 -5.71 -4.32
C GLU A 25 -5.44 -7.06 -4.29
N CYS A 26 -4.94 -8.01 -3.52
CA CYS A 26 -5.53 -9.35 -3.40
C CYS A 26 -6.99 -9.30 -2.92
N LEU A 27 -7.29 -8.36 -2.02
CA LEU A 27 -8.63 -8.18 -1.45
C LEU A 27 -9.48 -7.14 -2.20
N GLY A 28 -8.95 -6.49 -3.24
CA GLY A 28 -9.65 -5.43 -3.97
C GLY A 28 -9.94 -4.16 -3.13
N LEU A 29 -9.19 -3.96 -2.04
CA LEU A 29 -9.38 -2.83 -1.13
C LEU A 29 -8.79 -1.56 -1.71
N ARG A 30 -9.51 -0.45 -1.57
CA ARG A 30 -9.10 0.86 -2.07
C ARG A 30 -8.55 1.78 -0.99
N GLU A 31 -8.72 1.41 0.28
CA GLU A 31 -8.32 2.24 1.42
C GLU A 31 -7.21 1.55 2.24
N VAL A 32 -6.20 2.34 2.63
CA VAL A 32 -5.16 1.90 3.57
C VAL A 32 -5.04 2.92 4.69
N ALA A 33 -5.12 2.45 5.93
CA ALA A 33 -4.84 3.26 7.10
C ALA A 33 -3.33 3.25 7.38
N THR A 34 -2.67 4.38 7.18
CA THR A 34 -1.21 4.53 7.41
C THR A 34 -0.91 5.92 7.95
N VAL A 35 0.15 6.03 8.75
CA VAL A 35 0.72 7.31 9.18
C VAL A 35 1.80 7.79 8.21
N ASP A 36 2.35 6.87 7.40
CA ASP A 36 3.34 7.18 6.38
C ASP A 36 2.67 7.27 5.01
N HIS A 37 2.24 8.48 4.65
CA HIS A 37 1.62 8.72 3.36
C HIS A 37 2.63 8.86 2.22
N ARG A 38 3.92 9.03 2.50
CA ARG A 38 4.92 9.31 1.45
C ARG A 38 5.15 8.08 0.59
N HIS A 39 5.36 6.93 1.23
CA HIS A 39 5.59 5.67 0.56
C HIS A 39 4.36 5.17 -0.20
N PHE A 40 3.15 5.37 0.32
CA PHE A 40 1.93 4.87 -0.32
C PHE A 40 1.43 5.73 -1.49
N ARG A 41 1.86 6.98 -1.63
CA ARG A 41 1.41 7.89 -2.71
C ARG A 41 2.08 7.61 -4.06
N ILE A 42 3.25 7.00 -4.07
CA ILE A 42 4.02 6.77 -5.31
C ILE A 42 3.62 5.47 -6.02
N VAL A 43 2.72 4.69 -5.42
CA VAL A 43 2.37 3.34 -5.87
C VAL A 43 1.00 3.34 -6.54
N ARG A 44 0.89 2.62 -7.66
CA ARG A 44 -0.36 2.44 -8.41
C ARG A 44 -0.77 0.96 -8.38
N PRO A 45 -1.74 0.59 -7.52
CA PRO A 45 -2.22 -0.78 -7.46
C PRO A 45 -2.90 -1.21 -8.76
N ARG A 46 -2.89 -2.51 -9.06
CA ARG A 46 -3.49 -3.03 -10.32
C ARG A 46 -4.98 -2.72 -10.51
N HIS A 47 -5.72 -2.55 -9.42
CA HIS A 47 -7.19 -2.45 -9.42
C HIS A 47 -7.72 -1.03 -9.19
N VAL A 48 -6.86 -0.06 -8.92
CA VAL A 48 -7.24 1.35 -8.70
C VAL A 48 -6.12 2.30 -9.15
N GLU A 49 -6.48 3.51 -9.59
CA GLU A 49 -5.50 4.51 -10.00
C GLU A 49 -4.61 5.00 -8.83
N ALA A 50 -5.15 4.99 -7.61
CA ALA A 50 -4.45 5.33 -6.38
C ALA A 50 -5.18 4.76 -5.16
N LEU A 51 -4.45 4.53 -4.06
CA LEU A 51 -5.04 4.19 -2.76
C LEU A 51 -5.56 5.45 -2.05
N THR A 52 -6.73 5.33 -1.42
CA THR A 52 -7.23 6.30 -0.45
C THR A 52 -6.50 6.08 0.87
N LEU A 53 -5.72 7.07 1.30
CA LEU A 53 -4.97 6.97 2.55
C LEU A 53 -5.74 7.63 3.69
N ARG A 54 -6.05 6.85 4.72
CA ARG A 54 -6.65 7.36 5.96
C ARG A 54 -5.55 7.51 7.00
N ALA A 55 -5.43 8.69 7.61
CA ALA A 55 -4.65 8.81 8.83
C ALA A 55 -5.30 7.90 9.88
N ARG A 56 -4.50 7.11 10.59
CA ARG A 56 -5.02 6.33 11.72
C ARG A 56 -5.67 7.31 12.70
N HIS A 57 -6.94 7.07 13.05
CA HIS A 57 -7.61 7.83 14.09
C HIS A 57 -6.82 7.64 15.41
N PRO A 58 -6.40 8.72 16.10
CA PRO A 58 -5.86 8.57 17.44
C PRO A 58 -6.98 8.01 18.29
N ARG A 59 -6.84 6.75 18.75
CA ARG A 59 -7.75 6.22 19.76
C ARG A 59 -7.46 7.02 21.03
N GLY A 60 -8.36 7.93 21.38
CA GLY A 60 -8.47 8.47 22.72
C GLY A 60 -8.91 7.40 23.70
#